data_AF-A0A2A4RBM3-F1
#
_entry.id   AF-A0A2A4RBM3-F1
#
_cell.length_a   1.000
_cell.length_b   1.000
_cell.length_c   1.000
_cell.angle_alpha   90.00
_cell.angle_beta   90.00
_cell.angle_gamma   90.00
#
_symmetry.space_group_name_H-M   'P 1'
#
loop_
_entity.id
_entity.type
_entity.pdbx_description
1 polymer ?
#
loop_
_entity_poly.entity_id
_entity_poly.type
_entity_poly.pdbx_seq_one_letter_code
_entity_poly.pdbx_strand_id
1 'polypeptide(L)'
;MRQTLKQTAADDIVRIRQSTLISLNREAKNLPLTPRKITAKLSGTYLTIFKGLGMEFDEVRPYQAGDDLYSIDWNVTARTGEAHTKIFREERERPVLMWVDYRQPMFFATRGSFKSVVAAKIAALLAWSAAQHGDRLGG
;
A
#
# COMPACT_ATOMS: atom_id res chain seq x y z
N MET A 1 -37.96 19.77 -1.33
CA MET A 1 -36.86 18.78 -1.52
C MET A 1 -35.57 19.33 -2.15
N ARG A 2 -35.52 20.56 -2.71
CA ARG A 2 -34.28 21.14 -3.29
C ARG A 2 -33.36 21.90 -2.30
N GLN A 3 -33.84 22.22 -1.09
CA GLN A 3 -33.08 23.01 -0.11
C GLN A 3 -32.04 22.18 0.68
N THR A 4 -32.32 20.90 0.95
CA THR A 4 -31.43 19.99 1.70
C THR A 4 -30.13 19.65 0.97
N LEU A 5 -30.13 19.63 -0.37
CA LEU A 5 -28.93 19.37 -1.18
C LEU A 5 -27.94 20.55 -1.16
N LYS A 6 -28.42 21.80 -1.13
CA LYS A 6 -27.55 22.99 -1.02
C LYS A 6 -26.89 23.12 0.35
N GLN A 7 -27.58 22.73 1.42
CA GLN A 7 -27.00 22.67 2.77
C GLN A 7 -25.93 21.58 2.90
N THR A 8 -26.09 20.47 2.18
CA THR A 8 -25.13 19.35 2.21
C THR A 8 -23.76 19.74 1.65
N ALA A 9 -23.72 20.54 0.58
CA ALA A 9 -22.45 21.01 0.01
C ALA A 9 -21.76 22.09 0.85
N ALA A 10 -22.52 22.93 1.56
CA ALA A 10 -21.98 23.99 2.42
C ALA A 10 -21.40 23.43 3.72
N ASP A 11 -22.02 22.40 4.29
CA ASP A 11 -21.51 21.74 5.50
C ASP A 11 -20.17 21.05 5.27
N ASP A 12 -19.97 20.48 4.07
CA ASP A 12 -18.72 19.83 3.63
C ASP A 12 -17.54 20.79 3.42
N ILE A 13 -17.74 22.08 3.71
CA ILE A 13 -16.71 23.13 3.70
C ILE A 13 -16.09 23.27 5.10
N VAL A 14 -16.90 23.18 6.15
CA VAL A 14 -16.50 23.45 7.54
C VAL A 14 -16.39 22.15 8.35
N ARG A 15 -17.23 21.16 8.04
CA ARG A 15 -17.31 19.88 8.74
C ARG A 15 -17.21 18.73 7.75
N ILE A 16 -16.78 17.58 8.25
CA ILE A 16 -16.62 16.35 7.47
C ILE A 16 -17.81 15.46 7.76
N ARG A 17 -18.45 14.94 6.71
CA ARG A 17 -19.50 13.93 6.81
C ARG A 17 -18.95 12.56 6.41
N GLN A 18 -19.41 11.52 7.10
CA GLN A 18 -19.01 10.15 6.83
C GLN A 18 -19.40 9.70 5.42
N SER A 19 -20.61 10.07 4.96
CA SER A 19 -21.08 9.75 3.61
C SER A 19 -20.16 10.29 2.52
N THR A 20 -19.63 11.49 2.71
CA THR A 20 -18.67 12.13 1.80
C THR A 20 -17.35 11.36 1.76
N LEU A 21 -16.84 10.91 2.92
CA LEU A 21 -15.61 10.11 2.96
C LEU A 21 -15.80 8.73 2.31
N ILE A 22 -16.97 8.11 2.47
CA ILE A 22 -17.30 6.83 1.83
C ILE A 22 -17.41 7.00 0.31
N SER A 23 -18.00 8.10 -0.18
CA SER A 23 -18.13 8.31 -1.63
C SER A 23 -16.79 8.45 -2.35
N LEU A 24 -15.74 8.93 -1.67
CA LEU A 24 -14.38 9.07 -2.22
C LEU A 24 -13.75 7.74 -2.62
N ASN A 25 -14.28 6.60 -2.16
CA ASN A 25 -13.81 5.27 -2.56
C ASN A 25 -13.80 5.08 -4.09
N ARG A 26 -14.77 5.66 -4.81
CA ARG A 26 -14.83 5.57 -6.28
C ARG A 26 -13.70 6.35 -6.94
N GLU A 27 -13.38 7.53 -6.42
CA GLU A 27 -12.33 8.41 -6.94
C GLU A 27 -10.94 7.84 -6.64
N ALA A 28 -10.78 7.21 -5.49
CA ALA A 28 -9.52 6.60 -5.05
C ALA A 28 -9.00 5.48 -5.99
N LYS A 29 -9.88 4.84 -6.77
CA LYS A 29 -9.51 3.80 -7.76
C LYS A 29 -8.50 4.27 -8.80
N ASN A 30 -8.56 5.54 -9.14
CA ASN A 30 -7.71 6.12 -10.17
C ASN A 30 -6.41 6.70 -9.60
N LEU A 31 -6.18 6.57 -8.29
CA LEU A 31 -4.99 7.11 -7.63
C LEU A 31 -3.89 6.05 -7.60
N PRO A 32 -2.80 6.19 -8.39
CA PRO A 32 -1.72 5.22 -8.37
C PRO A 32 -0.86 5.41 -7.10
N LEU A 33 -0.84 4.39 -6.24
CA LEU A 33 0.10 4.31 -5.11
C LEU A 33 1.32 3.49 -5.50
N THR A 34 2.07 3.95 -6.52
CA THR A 34 3.23 3.23 -7.04
C THR A 34 4.32 3.10 -5.97
N PRO A 35 4.66 1.88 -5.51
CA PRO A 35 5.71 1.71 -4.51
C PRO A 35 7.08 1.93 -5.14
N ARG A 36 7.94 2.72 -4.50
CA ARG A 36 9.33 2.90 -4.94
C ARG A 36 10.26 1.82 -4.38
N LYS A 37 10.04 1.36 -3.13
CA LYS A 37 10.72 0.21 -2.47
C LYS A 37 9.87 -0.30 -1.29
N ILE A 38 9.76 -1.62 -1.13
CA ILE A 38 9.06 -2.27 0.01
C ILE A 38 10.12 -2.80 0.99
N THR A 39 10.22 -2.16 2.16
CA THR A 39 11.22 -2.48 3.21
C THR A 39 10.60 -3.20 4.41
N ALA A 40 9.34 -3.64 4.32
CA ALA A 40 8.66 -4.28 5.44
C ALA A 40 9.32 -5.63 5.80
N LYS A 41 9.38 -5.94 7.11
CA LYS A 41 9.95 -7.20 7.64
C LYS A 41 8.89 -8.27 7.94
N LEU A 42 7.61 -7.90 7.88
CA LEU A 42 6.49 -8.80 8.18
C LEU A 42 5.99 -9.46 6.89
N SER A 43 5.62 -10.73 6.99
CA SER A 43 5.13 -11.54 5.87
C SER A 43 3.68 -11.21 5.53
N GLY A 44 3.39 -11.04 4.22
CA GLY A 44 2.02 -10.99 3.67
C GLY A 44 1.97 -10.62 2.19
N THR A 45 0.79 -10.20 1.70
CA THR A 45 0.30 -10.43 0.32
C THR A 45 1.10 -9.83 -0.84
N TYR A 46 2.09 -8.98 -0.59
CA TYR A 46 2.87 -8.34 -1.65
C TYR A 46 4.08 -9.20 -2.01
N LEU A 47 4.08 -9.71 -3.23
CA LEU A 47 5.20 -10.44 -3.79
C LEU A 47 6.31 -9.47 -4.17
N THR A 48 7.41 -9.48 -3.42
CA THR A 48 8.54 -8.60 -3.73
C THR A 48 9.42 -9.17 -4.85
N ILE A 49 10.03 -8.29 -5.64
CA ILE A 49 11.05 -8.63 -6.67
C ILE A 49 12.41 -8.92 -5.99
N PHE A 50 12.48 -8.79 -4.67
CA PHE A 50 13.70 -9.01 -3.91
C PHE A 50 13.87 -10.50 -3.67
N LYS A 51 14.89 -11.09 -4.31
CA LYS A 51 15.34 -12.46 -4.07
C LYS A 51 16.11 -12.49 -2.74
N GLY A 52 15.40 -12.33 -1.64
CA GLY A 52 15.96 -12.42 -0.29
C GLY A 52 15.97 -13.86 0.23
N LEU A 53 16.46 -14.04 1.47
CA LEU A 53 16.30 -15.28 2.27
C LEU A 53 14.84 -15.46 2.72
N GLY A 54 13.89 -15.39 1.79
CA GLY A 54 12.47 -15.60 2.04
C GLY A 54 12.22 -17.02 2.54
N MET A 55 11.20 -17.19 3.40
CA MET A 55 10.86 -18.51 3.94
C MET A 55 10.11 -19.41 2.93
N GLU A 56 9.63 -18.86 1.82
CA GLU A 56 8.92 -19.63 0.79
C GLU A 56 9.78 -19.92 -0.44
N PHE A 57 9.77 -21.19 -0.84
CA PHE A 57 10.41 -21.68 -2.04
C PHE A 57 9.57 -21.29 -3.27
N ASP A 58 10.20 -20.62 -4.24
CA ASP A 58 9.53 -20.17 -5.47
C ASP A 58 9.76 -21.21 -6.58
N GLU A 59 11.01 -21.42 -6.96
CA GLU A 59 11.40 -22.36 -8.01
C GLU A 59 12.87 -22.80 -7.89
N VAL A 60 13.20 -23.92 -8.53
CA VAL A 60 14.60 -24.33 -8.78
C VAL A 60 14.91 -24.05 -10.24
N ARG A 61 16.01 -23.34 -10.51
CA ARG A 61 16.48 -23.06 -11.87
C ARG A 61 17.92 -23.53 -12.09
N PRO A 62 18.37 -23.78 -13.33
CA PRO A 62 19.78 -23.95 -13.62
C PRO A 62 20.60 -22.73 -13.16
N TYR A 63 21.75 -22.98 -12.54
CA TYR A 63 22.66 -21.96 -12.04
C TYR A 63 23.13 -21.05 -13.17
N GLN A 64 23.10 -19.74 -12.95
CA GLN A 64 23.71 -18.75 -13.84
C GLN A 64 24.90 -18.09 -13.15
N ALA A 65 25.93 -17.76 -13.93
CA ALA A 65 27.09 -17.04 -13.43
C ALA A 65 26.67 -15.71 -12.78
N GLY A 66 26.92 -15.56 -11.48
CA GLY A 66 26.49 -14.43 -10.67
C GLY A 66 25.43 -14.77 -9.61
N ASP A 67 24.88 -15.99 -9.64
CA ASP A 67 24.07 -16.53 -8.56
C ASP A 67 24.92 -16.83 -7.31
N ASP A 68 24.30 -16.74 -6.14
CA ASP A 68 24.96 -17.01 -4.86
C ASP A 68 25.20 -18.52 -4.68
N LEU A 69 26.44 -18.91 -4.39
CA LEU A 69 26.83 -20.32 -4.19
C LEU A 69 26.14 -20.95 -2.97
N TYR A 70 25.76 -20.17 -1.97
CA TYR A 70 25.03 -20.66 -0.80
C TYR A 70 23.57 -21.02 -1.11
N SER A 71 23.04 -20.55 -2.25
CA SER A 71 21.67 -20.83 -2.68
C SER A 71 21.55 -22.06 -3.60
N ILE A 72 22.63 -22.82 -3.80
CA ILE A 72 22.63 -24.03 -4.62
C ILE A 72 21.87 -25.16 -3.92
N ASP A 73 20.95 -25.79 -4.65
CA ASP A 73 20.30 -27.03 -4.23
C ASP A 73 21.16 -28.23 -4.61
N TRP A 74 21.94 -28.71 -3.65
CA TRP A 74 22.82 -29.87 -3.84
C TRP A 74 22.08 -31.18 -4.11
N ASN A 75 20.81 -31.29 -3.70
CA ASN A 75 20.05 -32.52 -3.86
C ASN A 75 19.54 -32.68 -5.29
N VAL A 76 19.07 -31.57 -5.89
CA VAL A 76 18.72 -31.54 -7.33
C VAL A 76 19.99 -31.65 -8.16
N THR A 77 21.05 -30.91 -7.81
CA THR A 77 22.35 -30.94 -8.49
C THR A 77 22.96 -32.36 -8.52
N ALA A 78 22.85 -33.11 -7.43
CA ALA A 78 23.34 -34.50 -7.38
C ALA A 78 22.56 -35.46 -8.30
N ARG A 79 21.29 -35.17 -8.61
CA ARG A 79 20.45 -36.01 -9.48
C ARG A 79 20.60 -35.67 -10.96
N THR A 80 20.72 -34.38 -11.27
CA THR A 80 20.79 -33.89 -12.66
C THR A 80 22.24 -33.79 -13.16
N GLY A 81 23.22 -33.70 -12.26
CA GLY A 81 24.63 -33.47 -12.60
C GLY A 81 24.95 -32.02 -12.95
N GLU A 82 23.95 -31.13 -12.98
CA GLU A 82 24.09 -29.72 -13.30
C GLU A 82 23.76 -28.86 -12.08
N ALA A 83 24.48 -27.76 -11.86
CA ALA A 83 24.25 -26.88 -10.71
C ALA A 83 22.87 -26.21 -10.82
N HIS A 84 22.08 -26.31 -9.76
CA HIS A 84 20.75 -25.70 -9.68
C HIS A 84 20.68 -24.71 -8.51
N THR A 85 20.17 -23.51 -8.77
CA THR A 85 19.97 -22.45 -7.77
C THR A 85 18.52 -22.47 -7.28
N LYS A 86 18.34 -22.47 -5.96
CA LYS A 86 17.04 -22.36 -5.30
C LYS A 86 16.66 -20.89 -5.18
N ILE A 87 15.56 -20.51 -5.81
CA ILE A 87 15.01 -19.16 -5.70
C ILE A 87 13.96 -19.17 -4.59
N PHE A 88 14.10 -18.22 -3.66
CA PHE A 88 13.15 -17.96 -2.60
C PHE A 88 12.44 -16.65 -2.90
N ARG A 89 11.13 -16.62 -2.62
CA ARG A 89 10.30 -15.42 -2.76
C ARG A 89 9.79 -15.01 -1.40
N GLU A 90 9.87 -13.72 -1.13
CA GLU A 90 9.43 -13.15 0.14
C GLU A 90 8.09 -12.44 -0.08
N GLU A 91 7.03 -13.01 0.49
CA GLU A 91 5.78 -12.31 0.79
C GLU A 91 6.09 -11.24 1.83
N ARG A 92 5.82 -9.97 1.54
CA ARG A 92 5.91 -8.88 2.52
C ARG A 92 4.60 -8.13 2.61
N GLU A 93 4.12 -7.89 3.82
CA GLU A 93 3.02 -6.94 4.03
C GLU A 93 3.49 -5.53 3.72
N ARG A 94 2.59 -4.72 3.17
CA ARG A 94 2.79 -3.29 2.99
C ARG A 94 1.91 -2.53 3.97
N PRO A 95 2.36 -2.27 5.21
CA PRO A 95 1.64 -1.40 6.11
C PRO A 95 1.76 0.05 5.65
N VAL A 96 0.62 0.72 5.50
CA VAL A 96 0.47 2.14 5.20
C VAL A 96 0.10 2.86 6.48
N LEU A 97 1.07 3.60 7.02
CA LEU A 97 0.88 4.47 8.18
C LEU A 97 0.55 5.88 7.70
N MET A 98 -0.50 6.47 8.26
CA MET A 98 -0.93 7.84 7.96
C MET A 98 -1.03 8.64 9.24
N TRP A 99 -0.46 9.84 9.22
CA TRP A 99 -0.63 10.84 10.26
C TRP A 99 -1.25 12.09 9.66
N VAL A 100 -2.32 12.56 10.30
CA VAL A 100 -3.07 13.74 9.87
C VAL A 100 -3.07 14.72 11.02
N ASP A 101 -2.64 15.96 10.76
CA ASP A 101 -2.74 17.03 11.74
C ASP A 101 -4.22 17.45 11.91
N TYR A 102 -4.68 17.47 13.16
CA TYR A 102 -6.03 17.89 13.54
C TYR A 102 -6.01 18.93 14.67
N ARG A 103 -4.93 19.71 14.78
CA ARG A 103 -4.79 20.79 15.76
C ARG A 103 -5.64 22.02 15.40
N GLN A 104 -5.83 22.91 16.36
CA GLN A 104 -6.61 24.16 16.21
C GLN A 104 -6.28 24.99 14.95
N PRO A 105 -5.01 25.12 14.50
CA PRO A 105 -4.68 25.85 13.26
C PRO A 105 -5.27 25.25 11.97
N MET A 106 -5.75 24.00 12.01
CA MET A 106 -6.39 23.33 10.88
C MET A 106 -7.87 23.73 10.70
N PHE A 107 -8.48 24.38 11.69
CA PHE A 107 -9.88 24.85 11.65
C PHE A 107 -9.99 26.27 11.07
N PHE A 108 -9.34 26.50 9.93
CA PHE A 108 -9.37 27.76 9.22
C PHE A 108 -9.32 27.53 7.71
N ALA A 109 -9.93 28.43 6.94
CA ALA A 109 -9.81 28.52 5.49
C ALA A 109 -9.79 29.98 5.04
N THR A 110 -8.91 30.32 4.11
CA THR A 110 -8.94 31.62 3.43
C THR A 110 -10.01 31.65 2.34
N ARG A 111 -10.19 30.53 1.62
CA ARG A 111 -11.22 30.31 0.58
C ARG A 111 -11.55 28.83 0.53
N GLY A 112 -12.80 28.49 0.25
CA GLY A 112 -13.23 27.09 0.18
C GLY A 112 -13.26 26.41 1.55
N SER A 113 -12.82 25.15 1.62
CA SER A 113 -12.94 24.29 2.80
C SER A 113 -11.83 24.50 3.84
N PHE A 114 -12.15 24.19 5.11
CA PHE A 114 -11.17 24.15 6.19
C PHE A 114 -10.02 23.20 5.87
N LYS A 115 -8.80 23.55 6.30
CA LYS A 115 -7.63 22.70 6.12
C LYS A 115 -7.85 21.30 6.72
N SER A 116 -8.56 21.21 7.85
CA SER A 116 -8.95 19.94 8.49
C SER A 116 -9.85 19.08 7.59
N VAL A 117 -10.80 19.71 6.89
CA VAL A 117 -11.71 19.02 5.96
C VAL A 117 -10.96 18.50 4.75
N VAL A 118 -10.09 19.32 4.18
CA VAL A 118 -9.24 18.91 3.04
C VAL A 118 -8.30 17.79 3.46
N ALA A 119 -7.66 17.91 4.62
CA ALA A 119 -6.73 16.91 5.15
C ALA A 119 -7.41 15.55 5.33
N ALA A 120 -8.64 15.49 5.87
CA ALA A 120 -9.32 14.19 6.00
C ALA A 120 -9.84 13.65 4.66
N LYS A 121 -10.22 14.49 3.69
CA LYS A 121 -10.56 14.02 2.33
C LYS A 121 -9.34 13.39 1.66
N ILE A 122 -8.17 14.01 1.78
CA ILE A 122 -6.90 13.46 1.28
C ILE A 122 -6.58 12.14 2.00
N ALA A 123 -6.68 12.11 3.33
CA ALA A 123 -6.43 10.90 4.10
C ALA A 123 -7.37 9.76 3.69
N ALA A 124 -8.66 10.05 3.48
CA ALA A 124 -9.62 9.06 3.01
C ALA A 124 -9.31 8.56 1.60
N LEU A 125 -8.90 9.43 0.67
CA LEU A 125 -8.49 9.03 -0.68
C LEU A 125 -7.29 8.08 -0.65
N LEU A 126 -6.27 8.42 0.14
CA LEU A 126 -5.09 7.58 0.32
C LEU A 126 -5.44 6.25 1.00
N ALA A 127 -6.30 6.28 2.03
CA ALA A 127 -6.78 5.09 2.71
C ALA A 127 -7.51 4.15 1.76
N TRP A 128 -8.48 4.67 0.99
CA TRP A 128 -9.24 3.88 0.03
C TRP A 128 -8.35 3.32 -1.07
N SER A 129 -7.41 4.12 -1.57
CA SER A 129 -6.47 3.63 -2.58
C SER A 129 -5.61 2.49 -2.01
N ALA A 130 -5.03 2.66 -0.82
CA ALA A 130 -4.24 1.60 -0.18
C ALA A 130 -5.06 0.32 0.06
N ALA A 131 -6.29 0.44 0.59
CA ALA A 131 -7.18 -0.69 0.82
C ALA A 131 -7.53 -1.44 -0.47
N GLN A 132 -7.70 -0.73 -1.59
CA GLN A 132 -7.96 -1.34 -2.90
C GLN A 132 -6.73 -2.05 -3.49
N HIS A 133 -5.52 -1.59 -3.16
CA HIS A 133 -4.28 -2.25 -3.54
C HIS A 133 -3.95 -3.45 -2.64
N GLY A 134 -4.79 -3.76 -1.64
CA GLY A 134 -4.56 -4.84 -0.68
C GLY A 134 -3.50 -4.48 0.37
N ASP A 135 -3.14 -3.21 0.49
CA ASP A 135 -2.19 -2.74 1.50
C ASP A 135 -2.89 -2.66 2.87
N ARG A 136 -2.19 -3.06 3.93
CA ARG A 136 -2.71 -2.94 5.29
C ARG A 136 -2.65 -1.48 5.72
N LEU A 137 -3.76 -0.93 6.21
CA LEU A 137 -3.76 0.39 6.85
C LEU A 137 -3.45 0.23 8.33
N GLY A 138 -2.48 1.00 8.83
CA GLY A 138 -2.09 0.97 10.24
C GLY A 138 -0.96 -0.02 10.55
N GLY A 139 -0.79 -0.27 11.86
CA GLY A 139 0.25 -1.13 12.45
C GLY A 139 -0.30 -2.48 12.82
#